data_AF-A0A3C1Q887-F1
#
_entry.id   AF-A0A3C1Q887-F1
#
_cell.length_a   1.000
_cell.length_b   1.000
_cell.length_c   1.000
_cell.angle_alpha   90.00
_cell.angle_beta   90.00
_cell.angle_gamma   90.00
#
_symmetry.space_group_name_H-M   'P 1'
#
loop_
_entity.id
_entity.type
_entity.pdbx_description
1 polymer ?
#
loop_
_entity_poly.entity_id
_entity_poly.type
_entity_poly.pdbx_seq_one_letter_code
_entity_poly.pdbx_strand_id
1 'polypeptide(L)'
;KDLEGLEQEECADRMQVSRPTFQRVLSSAREKVSRALVEGKAIRIEGGTYRLAAWRLRCGDCSYEFEAPAAMYHRGAGAACPRCGARHGRRIDEDPRAAGRRMRRGRCGRGWETDEEG
;
A
#
# COMPACT_ATOMS: atom_id res chain seq x y z
N LYS A 1 12.82 6.99 -13.46
CA LYS A 1 13.03 6.76 -12.00
C LYS A 1 11.73 6.19 -11.44
N ASP A 2 11.80 5.32 -10.42
CA ASP A 2 10.61 4.78 -9.74
C ASP A 2 9.93 5.86 -8.89
N LEU A 3 8.86 5.48 -8.19
CA LEU A 3 7.97 6.38 -7.43
C LEU A 3 8.72 7.33 -6.47
N GLU A 4 9.77 6.86 -5.81
CA GLU A 4 10.49 7.62 -4.78
C GLU A 4 11.59 8.53 -5.33
N GLY A 5 11.88 8.49 -6.64
CA GLY A 5 12.87 9.37 -7.28
C GLY A 5 14.34 9.18 -6.84
N LEU A 6 14.60 8.19 -5.97
CA LEU A 6 15.91 7.90 -5.39
C LEU A 6 16.92 7.42 -6.43
N GLU A 7 18.20 7.71 -6.17
CA GLU A 7 19.30 7.12 -6.93
C GLU A 7 19.47 5.64 -6.58
N GLN A 8 20.01 4.84 -7.51
CA GLN A 8 20.17 3.40 -7.29
C GLN A 8 21.07 3.07 -6.12
N GLU A 9 22.04 3.94 -5.82
CA GLU A 9 22.96 3.80 -4.69
C GLU A 9 22.23 3.94 -3.36
N GLU A 10 21.40 4.98 -3.22
CA GLU A 10 20.58 5.20 -2.02
C GLU A 10 19.61 4.04 -1.76
N CYS A 11 19.02 3.47 -2.81
CA CYS A 11 18.16 2.31 -2.70
C CYS A 11 18.92 1.04 -2.26
N ALA A 12 20.12 0.83 -2.81
CA ALA A 12 20.97 -0.31 -2.45
C ALA A 12 21.40 -0.23 -0.98
N ASP A 13 21.77 0.97 -0.51
CA ASP A 13 22.14 1.23 0.88
C ASP A 13 20.97 0.99 1.84
N ARG A 14 19.77 1.50 1.52
CA ARG A 14 18.55 1.28 2.33
C ARG A 14 18.16 -0.19 2.43
N MET A 15 18.42 -0.95 1.37
CA MET A 15 18.18 -2.40 1.33
C MET A 15 19.34 -3.20 1.93
N GLN A 16 20.44 -2.57 2.30
CA GLN A 16 21.68 -3.20 2.79
C GLN A 16 22.23 -4.28 1.85
N VAL A 17 22.18 -4.02 0.55
CA VAL A 17 22.70 -4.94 -0.49
C VAL A 17 23.69 -4.22 -1.40
N SER A 18 24.54 -4.98 -2.08
CA SER A 18 25.43 -4.39 -3.09
C SER A 18 24.65 -3.79 -4.26
N ARG A 19 25.19 -2.74 -4.89
CA ARG A 19 24.63 -2.12 -6.11
C ARG A 19 24.29 -3.14 -7.22
N PRO A 20 25.18 -4.11 -7.59
CA PRO A 20 24.83 -5.12 -8.59
C PRO A 20 23.73 -6.08 -8.12
N THR A 21 23.64 -6.39 -6.82
CA THR A 21 22.52 -7.18 -6.28
C THR A 21 21.20 -6.42 -6.41
N PHE A 22 21.19 -5.14 -6.03
CA PHE A 22 20.01 -4.28 -6.16
C PHE A 22 19.51 -4.21 -7.62
N GLN A 23 20.42 -4.00 -8.57
CA GLN A 23 20.09 -3.96 -9.99
C GLN A 23 19.42 -5.26 -10.48
N ARG A 24 19.95 -6.43 -10.07
CA ARG A 24 19.37 -7.73 -10.43
C ARG A 24 17.96 -7.90 -9.85
N VAL A 25 17.77 -7.52 -8.58
CA VAL A 25 16.47 -7.57 -7.90
C VAL A 25 15.47 -6.65 -8.59
N LEU A 26 15.86 -5.41 -8.90
CA LEU A 26 15.01 -4.42 -9.55
C LEU A 26 14.58 -4.85 -10.95
N SER A 27 15.52 -5.35 -11.76
CA SER A 27 15.21 -5.86 -13.11
C SER A 27 14.23 -7.03 -13.07
N SER A 28 14.46 -8.00 -12.17
CA SER A 28 13.55 -9.14 -12.01
C SER A 28 12.15 -8.72 -11.52
N ALA A 29 12.08 -7.76 -10.60
CA ALA A 29 10.81 -7.25 -10.09
C ALA A 29 10.01 -6.55 -11.20
N ARG A 30 10.66 -5.67 -11.98
CA ARG A 30 10.02 -4.97 -13.11
C ARG A 30 9.50 -5.94 -14.17
N GLU A 31 10.27 -6.96 -14.53
CA GLU A 31 9.82 -7.98 -15.48
C GLU A 31 8.55 -8.69 -14.98
N LYS A 32 8.52 -9.11 -13.72
CA LYS A 32 7.35 -9.79 -13.12
C LYS A 32 6.11 -8.89 -13.10
N VAL A 33 6.28 -7.62 -12.73
CA VAL A 33 5.19 -6.65 -12.68
C VAL A 33 4.67 -6.36 -14.10
N SER A 34 5.55 -6.03 -15.04
CA SER A 34 5.16 -5.75 -16.43
C SER A 34 4.44 -6.94 -17.06
N ARG A 35 4.97 -8.16 -16.88
CA ARG A 35 4.32 -9.37 -17.37
C ARG A 35 2.94 -9.57 -16.75
N ALA A 36 2.79 -9.34 -15.44
CA ALA A 36 1.50 -9.47 -14.78
C ALA A 36 0.47 -8.46 -15.30
N LEU A 37 0.90 -7.22 -15.57
CA LEU A 37 0.02 -6.18 -16.10
C LEU A 37 -0.41 -6.44 -17.56
N VAL A 38 0.52 -6.87 -18.43
CA VAL A 38 0.24 -7.12 -19.86
C VAL A 38 -0.62 -8.37 -20.05
N GLU A 39 -0.36 -9.43 -19.31
CA GLU A 39 -1.06 -10.71 -19.45
C GLU A 39 -2.30 -10.83 -18.56
N GLY A 40 -2.60 -9.82 -17.74
CA GLY A 40 -3.73 -9.83 -16.81
C GLY A 40 -3.59 -10.84 -15.67
N LYS A 41 -2.36 -11.14 -15.23
CA LYS A 41 -2.09 -12.09 -14.13
C LYS A 41 -2.19 -11.40 -12.77
N ALA A 42 -2.64 -12.16 -11.76
CA ALA A 42 -2.61 -11.70 -10.38
C ALA A 42 -1.18 -11.69 -9.83
N ILE A 43 -0.80 -10.61 -9.13
CA ILE A 43 0.46 -10.53 -8.38
C ILE A 43 0.22 -11.08 -6.97
N ARG A 44 0.85 -12.20 -6.65
CA ARG A 44 0.87 -12.78 -5.30
C ARG A 44 2.24 -12.56 -4.67
N ILE A 45 2.27 -11.88 -3.53
CA ILE A 45 3.47 -11.71 -2.72
C ILE A 45 3.46 -12.82 -1.67
N GLU A 46 4.41 -13.75 -1.75
CA GLU A 46 4.54 -14.88 -0.84
C GLU A 46 6.01 -15.20 -0.52
N GLY A 47 6.24 -15.88 0.61
CA GLY A 47 7.58 -16.21 1.09
C GLY A 47 8.38 -15.00 1.59
N GLY A 48 9.64 -15.26 1.95
CA GLY A 48 10.60 -14.25 2.42
C GLY A 48 10.27 -13.63 3.78
N THR A 49 11.05 -12.62 4.16
CA THR A 49 10.83 -11.81 5.36
C THR A 49 10.28 -10.45 4.95
N TYR A 50 9.00 -10.20 5.21
CA TYR A 50 8.35 -8.91 4.96
C TYR A 50 7.64 -8.41 6.22
N ARG A 51 7.52 -7.09 6.36
CA ARG A 51 6.72 -6.45 7.40
C ARG A 51 5.49 -5.85 6.76
N LEU A 52 4.32 -6.19 7.29
CA LEU A 52 3.08 -5.51 6.95
C LEU A 52 3.03 -4.20 7.71
N ALA A 53 2.52 -3.14 7.08
CA ALA A 53 2.25 -1.89 7.78
C ALA A 53 1.35 -2.17 9.00
N ALA A 54 1.69 -1.61 10.15
CA ALA A 54 0.82 -1.63 11.33
C ALA A 54 -0.07 -0.39 11.28
N TRP A 55 -1.35 -0.56 11.61
CA TRP A 55 -2.28 0.54 11.78
C TRP A 55 -2.49 0.78 13.26
N ARG A 56 -2.50 2.06 13.63
CA ARG A 56 -2.94 2.48 14.96
C ARG A 56 -4.46 2.55 14.92
N LEU A 57 -5.10 1.77 15.80
CA LEU A 57 -6.54 1.62 15.88
C LEU A 57 -7.03 2.11 17.23
N ARG A 58 -8.21 2.72 17.26
CA ARG A 58 -8.96 3.02 18.47
C ARG A 58 -10.26 2.23 18.48
N CYS A 59 -10.52 1.51 19.57
CA CYS A 59 -11.75 0.76 19.76
C CYS A 59 -12.96 1.70 19.90
N GLY A 60 -14.07 1.39 19.25
CA GLY A 60 -15.32 2.15 19.38
C GLY A 60 -15.99 2.02 20.75
N ASP A 61 -15.89 0.85 21.38
CA ASP A 61 -16.63 0.51 22.61
C ASP A 61 -15.86 0.85 23.89
N CYS A 62 -14.54 0.59 23.92
CA CYS A 62 -13.72 0.81 25.12
C CYS A 62 -12.67 1.91 24.97
N SER A 63 -12.62 2.58 23.81
CA SER A 63 -11.64 3.64 23.47
C SER A 63 -10.17 3.23 23.60
N TYR A 64 -9.86 1.94 23.72
CA TYR A 64 -8.49 1.45 23.80
C TYR A 64 -7.76 1.63 22.47
N GLU A 65 -6.52 2.12 22.53
CA GLU A 65 -5.64 2.31 21.38
C GLU A 65 -4.67 1.16 21.27
N PHE A 66 -4.55 0.58 20.07
CA PHE A 66 -3.69 -0.56 19.83
C PHE A 66 -3.17 -0.60 18.39
N GLU A 67 -2.04 -1.26 18.20
CA GLU A 67 -1.46 -1.50 16.88
C GLU A 67 -1.85 -2.89 16.38
N ALA A 68 -2.30 -2.97 15.14
CA ALA A 68 -2.58 -4.24 14.48
C ALA A 68 -2.02 -4.23 13.05
N PRO A 69 -1.55 -5.38 12.53
CA PRO A 69 -1.14 -5.49 11.14
C PRO A 69 -2.29 -5.12 10.20
N ALA A 70 -2.03 -4.31 9.18
CA ALA A 70 -3.00 -3.92 8.15
C ALA A 70 -3.73 -5.13 7.54
N ALA A 71 -3.03 -6.26 7.39
CA ALA A 71 -3.58 -7.49 6.84
C ALA A 71 -4.68 -8.11 7.71
N MET A 72 -4.77 -7.82 9.02
CA MET A 72 -5.84 -8.31 9.88
C MET A 72 -7.20 -7.65 9.59
N TYR A 73 -7.22 -6.58 8.78
CA TYR A 73 -8.46 -5.96 8.32
C TYR A 73 -8.94 -6.63 7.01
N HIS A 74 -9.33 -7.89 7.10
CA HIS A 74 -10.00 -8.55 5.98
C HIS A 74 -11.40 -7.93 5.84
N ARG A 75 -11.87 -7.76 4.61
CA ARG A 75 -13.20 -7.23 4.24
C ARG A 75 -14.30 -7.64 5.25
N GLY A 76 -14.69 -6.72 6.14
CA GLY A 76 -15.77 -6.91 7.11
C GLY A 76 -15.40 -7.46 8.50
N ALA A 77 -14.14 -7.85 8.74
CA ALA A 77 -13.64 -8.27 10.05
C ALA A 77 -12.59 -7.26 10.53
N GLY A 78 -12.99 -6.31 11.38
CA GLY A 78 -12.03 -5.44 12.07
C GLY A 78 -11.16 -6.25 13.04
N ALA A 79 -9.94 -5.75 13.30
CA ALA A 79 -9.07 -6.32 14.33
C ALA A 79 -9.81 -6.32 15.68
N ALA A 80 -9.83 -7.48 16.35
CA ALA A 80 -10.45 -7.60 17.67
C ALA A 80 -9.68 -6.77 18.69
N CYS A 81 -10.38 -5.95 19.47
CA CYS A 81 -9.74 -5.18 20.52
C CYS A 81 -9.17 -6.14 21.59
N PRO A 82 -7.87 -6.04 21.95
CA PRO A 82 -7.27 -6.91 22.97
C PRO A 82 -7.81 -6.64 24.39
N ARG A 83 -8.55 -5.54 24.59
CA ARG A 83 -9.11 -5.16 25.89
C ARG A 83 -10.55 -5.63 26.10
N CYS A 84 -11.41 -5.52 25.09
CA CYS A 84 -12.84 -5.82 25.23
C CYS A 84 -13.34 -6.90 24.25
N GLY A 85 -12.51 -7.37 23.31
CA GLY A 85 -12.90 -8.35 22.31
C GLY A 85 -13.80 -7.84 21.18
N ALA A 86 -14.28 -6.59 21.25
CA ALA A 86 -15.12 -6.01 20.21
C ALA A 86 -14.37 -5.87 18.87
N ARG A 87 -15.07 -6.14 17.76
CA ARG A 87 -14.53 -6.01 16.39
C ARG A 87 -14.84 -4.64 15.76
N HIS A 88 -14.69 -3.57 16.55
CA HIS A 88 -14.87 -2.19 16.11
C HIS A 88 -13.58 -1.38 16.33
N GLY A 89 -12.65 -1.45 15.39
CA GLY A 89 -11.44 -0.61 15.36
C GLY A 89 -11.55 0.48 14.30
N ARG A 90 -11.41 1.75 14.69
CA ARG A 90 -11.23 2.89 13.77
C ARG A 90 -9.76 3.25 13.66
N ARG A 91 -9.26 3.51 12.45
CA ARG A 91 -7.88 3.99 12.24
C ARG A 91 -7.70 5.40 12.78
N ILE A 92 -6.57 5.64 13.45
CA ILE A 92 -6.18 6.96 13.97
C ILE A 92 -4.92 7.51 13.30
N ASP A 93 -4.24 6.72 12.47
CA ASP A 93 -3.04 7.11 11.72
C ASP A 93 -3.33 7.92 10.44
N GLU A 94 -4.58 8.30 10.22
CA GLU A 94 -4.95 9.19 9.12
C GLU A 94 -4.50 10.62 9.47
N ASP A 95 -3.40 11.08 8.86
CA ASP A 95 -3.06 12.51 8.86
C ASP A 95 -4.27 13.28 8.31
N PRO A 96 -4.87 14.22 9.06
CA PRO A 96 -6.00 15.02 8.57
C PRO A 96 -5.72 15.74 7.25
N ARG A 97 -4.44 15.99 6.92
CA ARG A 97 -4.00 16.62 5.66
C ARG A 97 -3.99 15.63 4.48
N ALA A 98 -3.92 14.32 4.73
CA ALA A 98 -4.03 13.27 3.71
C ALA A 98 -5.48 12.96 3.29
N ALA A 99 -6.47 13.41 4.07
CA ALA A 99 -7.90 13.35 3.73
C ALA A 99 -8.32 14.40 2.66
N GLY A 100 -7.36 14.93 1.91
CA GLY A 100 -7.57 15.87 0.81
C GLY A 100 -8.22 15.19 -0.38
N ARG A 101 -9.50 15.54 -0.61
CA ARG A 101 -10.39 15.18 -1.73
C ARG A 101 -11.22 13.91 -1.53
N ARG A 102 -12.11 13.93 -0.54
CA ARG A 102 -13.44 13.33 -0.75
C ARG A 102 -14.08 14.06 -1.94
N MET A 103 -13.97 13.50 -3.15
CA MET A 103 -14.80 13.90 -4.28
C MET A 103 -16.25 13.75 -3.82
N ARG A 104 -16.91 14.89 -3.57
CA ARG A 104 -18.36 14.95 -3.44
C ARG A 104 -18.91 14.25 -4.67
N ARG A 105 -19.75 13.23 -4.47
CA ARG A 105 -20.50 12.58 -5.56
C ARG A 105 -21.30 13.68 -6.28
N GLY A 106 -20.78 14.14 -7.40
CA GLY A 106 -21.25 15.31 -8.13
C GLY A 106 -20.74 15.26 -9.55
N ARG A 107 -21.40 14.43 -10.37
CA ARG A 107 -21.67 14.60 -11.81
C ARG A 107 -20.69 15.49 -12.61
N CYS A 108 -19.75 14.87 -13.32
CA CYS A 108 -19.29 15.20 -14.69
C CYS A 108 -18.35 14.05 -15.12
N GLY A 109 -18.45 13.39 -16.28
CA GLY A 109 -18.86 13.86 -17.59
C GLY A 109 -17.64 14.44 -18.31
N ARG A 110 -17.28 13.86 -19.47
CA ARG A 110 -16.05 14.05 -20.30
C ARG A 110 -14.90 13.12 -19.88
N GLY A 111 -14.49 12.11 -20.63
CA GLY A 111 -14.36 12.00 -22.09
C GLY A 111 -12.87 12.13 -22.38
N TRP A 112 -12.15 11.01 -22.54
CA TRP A 112 -10.74 11.00 -22.92
C TRP A 112 -10.73 10.96 -24.45
N GLU A 113 -10.59 12.11 -25.08
CA GLU A 113 -10.21 12.21 -26.49
C GLU A 113 -8.73 11.85 -26.59
N THR A 114 -8.43 10.87 -27.43
CA THR A 114 -7.09 10.47 -27.84
C THR A 114 -6.59 11.48 -28.87
N ASP A 115 -5.53 12.22 -28.56
CA ASP A 115 -4.74 12.92 -29.57
C ASP A 115 -3.94 11.86 -30.37
N GLU A 116 -4.51 11.44 -31.49
CA GLU A 116 -3.78 10.97 -32.67
C GLU A 116 -3.42 12.19 -33.56
N GLU A 117 -2.41 12.00 -34.41
CA GLU A 117 -1.85 12.93 -35.42
C GLU A 117 -0.79 13.91 -34.88
N GLY A 118 0.41 14.02 -35.44
CA GLY A 118 1.03 13.43 -36.64
C GLY A 118 2.43 14.04 -36.80
#